data_AF-A0A1U7WX27-F1
#
_entry.id   AF-A0A1U7WX27-F1
#
_cell.length_a   1.000
_cell.length_b   1.000
_cell.length_c   1.000
_cell.angle_alpha   90.00
_cell.angle_beta   90.00
_cell.angle_gamma   90.00
#
_symmetry.space_group_name_H-M   'P 1'
#
loop_
_entity.id
_entity.type
_entity.pdbx_description
1 polymer ?
#
loop_
_entity_poly.entity_id
_entity_poly.type
_entity_poly.pdbx_seq_one_letter_code
_entity_poly.pdbx_strand_id
1 'polypeptide(L)'
;MLNIKAYLLQQTSKTNTENRKKLKNPHTAGKTGFATIREKKRKETSEDPSSKDMFVATRSRKTGRVYKESYEDTMHKIAEMEQIQTQEIEDDNQSVDAFATVMGPEHPGRVRLYERGVTKTILKQKSGNSGPSSKTTDEIMQQKLEEMEEKMQQRLQKKFEEQQETWRQHITLNVVAQLRHLNPDLRVDPNMLTFSGCSLGEASSTQQAAI
;
A
#
# COMPACT_ATOMS: atom_id res chain seq x y z
N MET A 1 18.23 -2.01 -39.21
CA MET A 1 17.75 -1.34 -37.97
C MET A 1 18.18 -2.00 -36.65
N LEU A 2 18.58 -3.29 -36.62
CA LEU A 2 18.94 -4.00 -35.37
C LEU A 2 20.23 -3.50 -34.67
N ASN A 3 21.17 -2.89 -35.40
CA ASN A 3 22.47 -2.46 -34.84
C ASN A 3 22.43 -1.19 -33.97
N ILE A 4 21.52 -0.25 -34.26
CA ILE A 4 21.51 1.04 -33.55
C ILE A 4 21.00 0.87 -32.11
N LYS A 5 19.95 0.08 -31.90
CA LYS A 5 19.44 -0.21 -30.55
C LYS A 5 20.48 -0.93 -29.69
N ALA A 6 21.20 -1.90 -30.26
CA ALA A 6 22.26 -2.61 -29.55
C ALA A 6 23.42 -1.68 -29.17
N TYR A 7 23.82 -0.78 -30.07
CA TYR A 7 24.84 0.22 -29.79
C TYR A 7 24.43 1.16 -28.65
N LEU A 8 23.21 1.71 -28.67
CA LEU A 8 22.70 2.59 -27.61
C LEU A 8 22.58 1.86 -26.27
N LEU A 9 22.15 0.60 -26.27
CA LEU A 9 22.12 -0.23 -25.06
C LEU A 9 23.53 -0.44 -24.48
N GLN A 10 24.53 -0.65 -25.34
CA GLN A 10 25.92 -0.79 -24.90
C GLN A 10 26.45 0.51 -24.28
N GLN A 11 26.16 1.66 -24.88
CA GLN A 11 26.58 2.96 -24.35
C GLN A 11 25.93 3.25 -22.99
N THR A 12 24.61 3.09 -22.89
CA THR A 12 23.89 3.27 -21.62
C THR A 12 24.38 2.31 -20.53
N SER A 13 24.70 1.06 -20.87
CA SER A 13 25.28 0.08 -19.94
C SER A 13 26.65 0.51 -19.39
N LYS A 14 27.53 1.05 -20.25
CA LYS A 14 28.82 1.62 -19.83
C LYS A 14 28.63 2.79 -18.87
N THR A 15 27.79 3.76 -19.24
CA THR A 15 27.47 4.91 -18.40
C THR A 15 26.85 4.49 -17.06
N ASN A 16 25.92 3.54 -17.05
CA ASN A 16 25.30 3.04 -15.83
C ASN A 16 26.31 2.33 -14.91
N THR A 17 27.28 1.61 -15.49
CA THR A 17 28.33 0.94 -14.73
C THR A 17 29.27 1.96 -14.08
N GLU A 18 29.64 3.03 -14.80
CA GLU A 18 30.42 4.14 -14.25
C GLU A 18 29.66 4.89 -13.16
N ASN A 19 28.37 5.17 -13.36
CA ASN A 19 27.52 5.83 -12.38
C ASN A 19 27.34 4.99 -11.11
N ARG A 20 27.23 3.66 -11.25
CA ARG A 20 27.18 2.74 -10.10
C ARG A 20 28.46 2.80 -9.26
N LYS A 21 29.64 2.96 -9.88
CA LYS A 21 30.91 3.11 -9.15
C LYS A 21 30.99 4.42 -8.35
N LYS A 22 30.22 5.45 -8.75
CA LYS A 22 30.12 6.74 -8.05
C LYS A 22 29.12 6.72 -6.90
N LEU A 23 28.31 5.67 -6.78
CA LEU A 23 27.35 5.54 -5.67
C LEU A 23 28.11 5.28 -4.37
N LYS A 24 27.98 6.21 -3.42
CA LYS A 24 28.56 6.09 -2.08
C LYS A 24 27.49 5.70 -1.05
N ASN A 25 27.90 4.94 -0.05
CA ASN A 25 27.08 4.55 1.11
C ASN A 25 25.69 3.98 0.74
N PRO A 26 25.61 2.91 -0.09
CA PRO A 26 24.32 2.33 -0.40
C PRO A 26 23.65 1.76 0.86
N HIS A 27 22.32 1.81 0.88
CA HIS A 27 21.54 1.25 1.98
C HIS A 27 21.60 -0.28 1.96
N THR A 28 21.51 -0.87 3.15
CA THR A 28 21.61 -2.32 3.40
C THR A 28 20.27 -2.92 3.84
N ALA A 29 19.21 -2.11 3.85
CA ALA A 29 17.84 -2.47 4.26
C ALA A 29 17.17 -3.56 3.39
N GLY A 30 17.67 -3.80 2.17
CA GLY A 30 17.15 -4.84 1.28
C GLY A 30 15.73 -4.52 0.80
N LYS A 31 14.78 -5.46 1.03
CA LYS A 31 13.37 -5.30 0.63
C LYS A 31 12.58 -4.35 1.54
N THR A 32 13.12 -4.00 2.71
CA THR A 32 12.44 -3.11 3.66
C THR A 32 12.55 -1.66 3.19
N GLY A 33 11.40 -1.01 2.98
CA GLY A 33 11.32 0.40 2.61
C GLY A 33 11.69 1.35 3.75
N PHE A 34 11.98 2.60 3.41
CA PHE A 34 12.35 3.62 4.40
C PHE A 34 11.15 4.04 5.27
N ALA A 35 9.92 4.04 4.75
CA ALA A 35 8.73 4.29 5.58
C ALA A 35 8.57 3.21 6.67
N THR A 36 8.79 1.93 6.32
CA THR A 36 8.72 0.84 7.31
C THR A 36 9.80 0.96 8.39
N ILE A 37 11.02 1.38 8.01
CA ILE A 37 12.10 1.61 8.99
C ILE A 37 11.77 2.79 9.90
N ARG A 38 11.23 3.87 9.32
CA ARG A 38 10.80 5.07 10.05
C ARG A 38 9.71 4.73 11.08
N GLU A 39 8.69 3.97 10.67
CA GLU A 39 7.62 3.52 11.55
C GLU A 39 8.14 2.65 12.70
N LYS A 40 9.06 1.73 12.41
CA LYS A 40 9.69 0.91 13.46
C LYS A 40 10.47 1.77 14.45
N LYS A 41 11.25 2.72 13.95
CA LYS A 41 12.00 3.65 14.79
C LYS A 41 11.09 4.50 15.65
N ARG A 42 10.00 5.03 15.08
CA ARG A 42 8.99 5.79 15.83
C ARG A 42 8.35 4.98 16.94
N LYS A 43 8.12 3.67 16.74
CA LYS A 43 7.61 2.78 17.80
C LYS A 43 8.63 2.51 18.90
N GLU A 44 9.93 2.55 18.58
CA GLU A 44 11.02 2.37 19.56
C GLU A 44 11.22 3.63 20.42
N THR A 45 11.18 4.82 19.81
CA THR A 45 11.51 6.09 20.49
C THR A 45 10.29 6.95 20.83
N SER A 46 9.08 6.59 20.38
CA SER A 46 7.86 7.42 20.41
C SER A 46 7.97 8.78 19.69
N GLU A 47 9.11 9.06 19.05
CA GLU A 47 9.44 10.30 18.36
C GLU A 47 9.79 10.02 16.90
N ASP A 48 9.64 11.03 16.04
CA ASP A 48 10.03 10.90 14.64
C ASP A 48 11.57 10.79 14.52
N PRO A 49 12.10 9.79 13.81
CA PRO A 49 13.54 9.57 13.76
C PRO A 49 14.25 10.67 12.98
N SER A 50 15.40 11.09 13.51
CA SER A 50 16.28 12.06 12.89
C SER A 50 16.84 11.54 11.55
N SER A 51 17.31 12.46 10.71
CA SER A 51 18.07 12.12 9.49
C SER A 51 19.27 11.24 9.81
N LYS A 52 19.97 11.51 10.92
CA LYS A 52 21.08 10.67 11.41
C LYS A 52 20.60 9.24 11.71
N ASP A 53 19.53 9.09 12.50
CA ASP A 53 18.99 7.78 12.89
C ASP A 53 18.56 6.98 11.67
N MET A 54 17.90 7.64 10.72
CA MET A 54 17.50 7.03 9.46
C MET A 54 18.72 6.61 8.62
N PHE A 55 19.78 7.42 8.59
CA PHE A 55 21.02 7.06 7.90
C PHE A 55 21.65 5.79 8.51
N VAL A 56 21.81 5.76 9.83
CA VAL A 56 22.38 4.63 10.58
C VAL A 56 21.52 3.39 10.39
N ALA A 57 20.21 3.49 10.62
CA ALA A 57 19.29 2.35 10.52
C ALA A 57 19.29 1.73 9.11
N THR A 58 19.24 2.57 8.07
CA THR A 58 19.17 2.09 6.67
C THR A 58 20.49 1.51 6.15
N ARG A 59 21.63 1.81 6.80
CA ARG A 59 22.98 1.39 6.38
C ARG A 59 23.66 0.43 7.34
N SER A 60 23.02 0.15 8.48
CA SER A 60 23.44 -0.88 9.41
C SER A 60 23.63 -2.24 8.72
N ARG A 61 24.78 -2.87 8.94
CA ARG A 61 25.07 -4.21 8.41
C ARG A 61 24.54 -5.26 9.38
N LYS A 62 23.96 -6.33 8.82
CA LYS A 62 23.48 -7.47 9.59
C LYS A 62 24.66 -8.38 9.95
N THR A 63 24.68 -8.84 11.20
CA THR A 63 25.63 -9.85 11.65
C THR A 63 25.48 -11.13 10.81
N GLY A 64 26.59 -11.79 10.49
CA GLY A 64 26.61 -13.01 9.68
C GLY A 64 26.36 -12.84 8.18
N ARG A 65 26.17 -11.61 7.67
CA ARG A 65 26.04 -11.36 6.22
C ARG A 65 27.35 -10.84 5.63
N VAL A 66 27.76 -11.43 4.51
CA VAL A 66 28.91 -10.94 3.73
C VAL A 66 28.47 -9.81 2.79
N TYR A 67 29.22 -8.72 2.77
CA TYR A 67 28.98 -7.56 1.93
C TYR A 67 30.16 -7.36 0.97
N LYS A 68 29.86 -7.05 -0.30
CA LYS A 68 30.87 -6.86 -1.35
C LYS A 68 31.67 -5.57 -1.20
N GLU A 69 31.00 -4.51 -0.72
CA GLU A 69 31.58 -3.17 -0.63
C GLU A 69 32.19 -2.92 0.74
N SER A 70 33.18 -2.03 0.82
CA SER A 70 33.76 -1.63 2.11
C SER A 70 32.73 -0.88 2.96
N TYR A 71 32.88 -0.97 4.28
CA TYR A 71 32.02 -0.25 5.22
C TYR A 71 32.68 1.02 5.77
N GLU A 72 33.99 1.17 5.58
CA GLU A 72 34.84 2.22 6.17
C GLU A 72 34.27 3.63 5.98
N ASP A 73 33.95 4.04 4.74
CA ASP A 73 33.40 5.38 4.46
C ASP A 73 32.05 5.61 5.15
N THR A 74 31.24 4.56 5.34
CA THR A 74 29.96 4.67 6.03
C THR A 74 30.18 4.77 7.54
N MET A 75 31.10 3.97 8.09
CA MET A 75 31.48 4.04 9.50
C MET A 75 32.07 5.39 9.87
N HIS A 76 32.98 5.91 9.05
CA HIS A 76 33.57 7.23 9.26
C HIS A 76 32.50 8.32 9.34
N LYS A 77 31.55 8.32 8.40
CA LYS A 77 30.45 9.30 8.39
C LYS A 77 29.51 9.17 9.58
N ILE A 78 29.23 7.94 10.03
CA ILE A 78 28.43 7.72 11.24
C ILE A 78 29.15 8.29 12.46
N ALA A 79 30.45 8.03 12.60
CA ALA A 79 31.26 8.57 13.69
C ALA A 79 31.35 10.11 13.64
N GLU A 80 31.49 10.70 12.46
CA GLU A 80 31.48 12.16 12.27
C GLU A 80 30.13 12.77 12.68
N MET A 81 29.01 12.14 12.30
CA MET A 81 27.67 12.54 12.76
C MET A 81 27.46 12.35 14.27
N GLU A 82 28.17 11.41 14.91
CA GLU A 82 28.17 11.25 16.37
C GLU A 82 28.94 12.35 17.06
N GLN A 83 30.13 12.71 16.57
CA GLN A 83 30.94 13.79 17.12
C GLN A 83 30.24 15.15 17.07
N ILE A 84 29.61 15.47 15.93
CA ILE A 84 28.87 16.73 15.78
C ILE A 84 27.70 16.79 16.77
N GLN A 85 26.92 15.71 16.89
CA GLN A 85 25.80 15.67 17.83
C GLN A 85 26.26 15.79 19.30
N THR A 86 27.41 15.22 19.68
CA THR A 86 27.93 15.38 21.04
C THR A 86 28.42 16.80 21.34
N GLN A 87 29.02 17.49 20.36
CA GLN A 87 29.48 18.87 20.51
C GLN A 87 28.30 19.85 20.64
N GLU A 88 27.18 19.59 19.96
CA GLU A 88 25.97 20.42 20.08
C GLU A 88 25.34 20.39 21.48
N ILE A 89 25.45 19.27 22.19
CA ILE A 89 24.96 19.16 23.58
C ILE A 89 25.78 20.06 24.51
N GLU A 90 27.04 20.35 24.16
CA GLU A 90 27.92 21.21 24.95
C GLU A 90 27.74 22.71 24.62
N ASP A 91 27.29 23.06 23.40
CA ASP A 91 27.26 24.44 22.88
C ASP A 91 25.85 25.09 22.86
N ASP A 92 24.81 24.40 23.36
CA ASP A 92 23.45 24.82 23.80
C ASP A 92 22.62 25.84 22.98
N ASN A 93 23.15 26.43 21.91
CA ASN A 93 22.61 27.61 21.23
C ASN A 93 22.28 27.38 19.75
N GLN A 94 22.76 26.29 19.13
CA GLN A 94 22.44 25.95 17.74
C GLN A 94 22.27 24.44 17.56
N SER A 95 21.03 23.98 17.32
CA SER A 95 20.81 22.62 16.84
C SER A 95 21.30 22.53 15.39
N VAL A 96 22.40 21.82 15.16
CA VAL A 96 22.96 21.64 13.82
C VAL A 96 22.47 20.28 13.29
N ASP A 97 22.07 20.24 12.02
CA ASP A 97 21.73 18.94 11.42
C ASP A 97 23.02 18.21 11.07
N ALA A 98 23.50 17.37 12.01
CA ALA A 98 24.70 16.55 11.85
C ALA A 98 24.72 15.80 10.50
N PHE A 99 23.57 15.34 10.01
CA PHE A 99 23.50 14.65 8.72
C PHE A 99 23.76 15.60 7.55
N ALA A 100 23.16 16.79 7.54
CA ALA A 100 23.39 17.79 6.50
C ALA A 100 24.83 18.32 6.50
N THR A 101 25.46 18.41 7.68
CA THR A 101 26.87 18.80 7.81
C THR A 101 27.80 17.78 7.13
N VAL A 102 27.64 16.49 7.43
CA VAL A 102 28.51 15.42 6.89
C VAL A 102 28.21 15.11 5.41
N MET A 103 26.94 15.11 5.01
CA MET A 103 26.54 14.73 3.66
C MET A 103 26.44 15.91 2.70
N GLY A 104 26.57 17.13 3.22
CA GLY A 104 26.39 18.37 2.48
C GLY A 104 24.93 18.65 2.12
N PRO A 105 24.70 19.78 1.41
CA PRO A 105 23.37 20.24 1.08
C PRO A 105 22.59 19.23 0.24
N GLU A 106 21.30 19.12 0.54
CA GLU A 106 20.39 18.23 -0.16
C GLU A 106 20.17 18.66 -1.62
N HIS A 107 20.11 17.68 -2.53
CA HIS A 107 20.06 17.90 -3.96
C HIS A 107 18.71 18.48 -4.43
N PRO A 108 18.68 19.22 -5.55
CA PRO A 108 17.42 19.62 -6.18
C PRO A 108 16.61 18.40 -6.63
N GLY A 109 15.28 18.45 -6.40
CA GLY A 109 14.34 17.45 -6.93
C GLY A 109 14.25 16.11 -6.21
N ARG A 110 15.02 15.86 -5.15
CA ARG A 110 14.89 14.67 -4.30
C ARG A 110 15.42 14.92 -2.90
N VAL A 111 14.76 14.34 -1.90
CA VAL A 111 15.28 14.30 -0.52
C VAL A 111 15.91 12.94 -0.24
N ARG A 112 17.15 12.92 0.25
CA ARG A 112 17.85 11.73 0.73
C ARG A 112 17.13 11.16 1.93
N LEU A 113 17.28 9.86 2.16
CA LEU A 113 16.66 9.13 3.30
C LEU A 113 15.12 9.11 3.31
N TYR A 114 14.50 9.67 2.28
CA TYR A 114 13.08 9.51 1.99
C TYR A 114 12.88 8.56 0.82
N GLU A 115 11.64 8.10 0.70
CA GLU A 115 11.22 7.22 -0.38
C GLU A 115 11.32 7.92 -1.75
N ARG A 116 11.15 7.12 -2.80
CA ARG A 116 11.22 7.63 -4.17
C ARG A 116 10.13 8.69 -4.41
N GLY A 117 10.51 9.80 -5.03
CA GLY A 117 9.58 10.88 -5.41
C GLY A 117 9.36 11.96 -4.34
N VAL A 118 9.92 11.81 -3.14
CA VAL A 118 9.82 12.85 -2.11
C VAL A 118 10.75 14.02 -2.43
N THR A 119 10.17 15.21 -2.52
CA THR A 119 10.87 16.48 -2.74
C THR A 119 10.67 17.42 -1.56
N LYS A 120 11.58 18.40 -1.39
CA LYS A 120 11.47 19.40 -0.33
C LYS A 120 10.15 20.18 -0.37
N THR A 121 9.61 20.42 -1.57
CA THR A 121 8.33 21.12 -1.74
C THR A 121 7.15 20.32 -1.20
N ILE A 122 7.11 19.01 -1.42
CA ILE A 122 6.07 18.12 -0.88
C ILE A 122 6.13 18.09 0.65
N LEU A 123 7.34 18.02 1.23
CA LEU A 123 7.51 18.06 2.69
C LEU A 123 7.07 19.42 3.27
N LYS A 124 7.44 20.53 2.60
CA LYS A 124 7.05 21.88 3.03
C LYS A 124 5.54 22.13 2.92
N GLN A 125 4.88 21.59 1.90
CA GLN A 125 3.41 21.68 1.77
C GLN A 125 2.72 20.98 2.94
N LYS A 126 3.23 19.83 3.39
CA LYS A 126 2.71 19.16 4.58
C LYS A 126 2.95 19.94 5.86
N SER A 127 4.10 20.63 6.01
CA SER A 127 4.39 21.44 7.21
C SER A 127 3.72 22.81 7.20
N GLY A 128 3.32 23.34 6.03
CA GLY A 128 2.72 24.67 5.86
C GLY A 128 1.21 24.70 5.76
N ASN A 129 0.55 23.55 5.56
CA ASN A 129 -0.92 23.45 5.51
C ASN A 129 -1.48 23.02 6.89
N SER A 130 -1.24 23.82 7.92
CA SER A 130 -2.00 23.78 9.18
C SER A 130 -3.29 24.62 9.05
N GLY A 131 -4.02 24.43 7.96
CA GLY A 131 -5.41 24.88 7.80
C GLY A 131 -6.30 23.65 7.59
N PRO A 132 -7.59 23.69 7.96
CA PRO A 132 -8.49 22.54 7.84
C PRO A 132 -8.79 22.31 6.36
N SER A 133 -7.91 21.59 5.68
CA SER A 133 -8.01 21.30 4.26
C SER A 133 -8.76 19.99 4.05
N SER A 134 -10.05 20.13 3.75
CA SER A 134 -10.82 19.31 2.81
C SER A 134 -10.41 17.84 2.70
N LYS A 135 -11.11 16.98 3.46
CA LYS A 135 -11.03 15.51 3.49
C LYS A 135 -9.62 14.94 3.37
N THR A 136 -9.08 14.56 4.52
CA THR A 136 -7.73 13.99 4.63
C THR A 136 -7.55 12.79 3.70
N THR A 137 -6.33 12.56 3.21
CA THR A 137 -6.01 11.38 2.37
C THR A 137 -6.42 10.06 3.02
N ASP A 138 -6.50 10.04 4.34
CA ASP A 138 -6.89 8.89 5.15
C ASP A 138 -8.40 8.60 5.04
N GLU A 139 -9.25 9.63 4.97
CA GLU A 139 -10.70 9.48 4.72
C GLU A 139 -10.97 8.88 3.34
N ILE A 140 -10.21 9.28 2.31
CA ILE A 140 -10.34 8.73 0.95
C ILE A 140 -9.91 7.26 0.91
N MET A 141 -8.86 6.89 1.67
CA MET A 141 -8.43 5.50 1.77
C MET A 141 -9.43 4.64 2.55
N GLN A 142 -10.01 5.17 3.62
CA GLN A 142 -11.08 4.51 4.38
C GLN A 142 -12.31 4.25 3.51
N GLN A 143 -12.79 5.26 2.78
CA GLN A 143 -13.95 5.12 1.89
C GLN A 143 -13.73 4.02 0.83
N LYS A 144 -12.52 3.91 0.28
CA LYS A 144 -12.19 2.87 -0.71
C LYS A 144 -12.09 1.46 -0.11
N LEU A 145 -11.67 1.35 1.14
CA LEU A 145 -11.66 0.07 1.85
C LEU A 145 -13.09 -0.40 2.12
N GLU A 146 -13.95 0.51 2.55
CA GLU A 146 -15.36 0.26 2.83
C GLU A 146 -16.13 -0.14 1.55
N GLU A 147 -15.92 0.59 0.44
CA GLU A 147 -16.50 0.23 -0.87
C GLU A 147 -16.04 -1.16 -1.35
N MET A 148 -14.77 -1.50 -1.13
CA MET A 148 -14.23 -2.82 -1.50
C MET A 148 -14.83 -3.93 -0.64
N GLU A 149 -15.05 -3.68 0.64
CA GLU A 149 -15.67 -4.61 1.58
C GLU A 149 -17.14 -4.85 1.23
N GLU A 150 -17.92 -3.81 0.99
CA GLU A 150 -19.31 -3.92 0.54
C GLU A 150 -19.41 -4.71 -0.76
N LYS A 151 -18.53 -4.42 -1.74
CA LYS A 151 -18.51 -5.14 -3.02
C LYS A 151 -18.16 -6.61 -2.87
N MET A 152 -17.29 -6.94 -1.91
CA MET A 152 -16.95 -8.33 -1.58
C MET A 152 -18.12 -9.05 -0.91
N GLN A 153 -18.81 -8.39 0.02
CA GLN A 153 -20.01 -8.92 0.67
C GLN A 153 -21.14 -9.15 -0.35
N GLN A 154 -21.39 -8.20 -1.26
CA GLN A 154 -22.37 -8.35 -2.35
C GLN A 154 -22.04 -9.54 -3.26
N ARG A 155 -20.77 -9.76 -3.60
CA ARG A 155 -20.35 -10.91 -4.42
C ARG A 155 -20.57 -12.24 -3.71
N LEU A 156 -20.34 -12.28 -2.39
CA LEU A 156 -20.59 -13.49 -1.59
C LEU A 156 -22.09 -13.80 -1.54
N GLN A 157 -22.91 -12.78 -1.29
CA GLN A 157 -24.36 -12.91 -1.25
C GLN A 157 -24.93 -13.39 -2.60
N LYS A 158 -24.48 -12.77 -3.70
CA LYS A 158 -24.89 -13.17 -5.06
C LYS A 158 -24.55 -14.63 -5.36
N LYS A 159 -23.36 -15.10 -4.97
CA LYS A 159 -23.00 -16.51 -5.13
C LYS A 159 -23.88 -17.46 -4.32
N PHE A 160 -24.30 -17.05 -3.12
CA PHE A 160 -25.22 -17.83 -2.31
C PHE A 160 -26.61 -17.91 -2.94
N GLU A 161 -27.12 -16.80 -3.47
CA GLU A 161 -28.41 -16.76 -4.20
C GLU A 161 -28.38 -17.59 -5.48
N GLU A 162 -27.29 -17.51 -6.26
CA GLU A 162 -27.09 -18.37 -7.44
C GLU A 162 -27.12 -19.86 -7.04
N GLN A 163 -26.46 -20.23 -5.93
CA GLN A 163 -26.51 -21.60 -5.44
C GLN A 163 -27.91 -22.02 -4.99
N GLN A 164 -28.62 -21.16 -4.27
CA GLN A 164 -30.02 -21.41 -3.88
C GLN A 164 -30.91 -21.66 -5.10
N GLU A 165 -30.76 -20.85 -6.15
CA GLU A 165 -31.54 -20.98 -7.37
C GLU A 165 -31.22 -22.29 -8.12
N THR A 166 -29.94 -22.66 -8.24
CA THR A 166 -29.57 -23.95 -8.85
C THR A 166 -30.12 -25.14 -8.07
N TRP A 167 -30.12 -25.08 -6.74
CA TRP A 167 -30.67 -26.15 -5.91
C TRP A 167 -32.19 -26.25 -6.04
N ARG A 168 -32.89 -25.10 -6.07
CA ARG A 168 -34.33 -25.02 -6.33
C ARG A 168 -34.69 -25.64 -7.67
N GLN A 169 -33.98 -25.24 -8.73
CA GLN A 169 -34.18 -25.80 -10.08
C GLN A 169 -33.96 -27.31 -10.10
N HIS A 170 -32.90 -27.79 -9.45
CA HIS A 170 -32.61 -29.23 -9.39
C HIS A 170 -33.72 -30.02 -8.69
N ILE A 171 -34.25 -29.51 -7.56
CA ILE A 171 -35.37 -30.14 -6.86
C ILE A 171 -36.62 -30.14 -7.74
N THR A 172 -36.96 -29.01 -8.34
CA THR A 172 -38.16 -28.89 -9.19
C THR A 172 -38.10 -29.88 -10.35
N LEU A 173 -36.94 -30.01 -11.01
CA LEU A 173 -36.74 -30.98 -12.09
C LEU A 173 -36.92 -32.42 -11.60
N ASN A 174 -36.35 -32.77 -10.43
CA ASN A 174 -36.49 -34.10 -9.86
C ASN A 174 -37.95 -34.44 -9.51
N VAL A 175 -38.69 -33.51 -8.89
CA VAL A 175 -40.10 -33.69 -8.55
C VAL A 175 -40.96 -33.87 -9.81
N VAL A 176 -40.75 -33.03 -10.83
CA VAL A 176 -41.47 -33.13 -12.11
C VAL A 176 -41.20 -34.46 -12.80
N ALA A 177 -39.94 -34.92 -12.80
CA ALA A 177 -39.58 -36.22 -13.36
C ALA A 177 -40.32 -37.36 -12.65
N GLN A 178 -40.32 -37.37 -11.31
CA GLN A 178 -41.04 -38.37 -10.51
C GLN A 178 -42.56 -38.37 -10.80
N LEU A 179 -43.18 -37.20 -10.89
CA LEU A 179 -44.61 -37.09 -11.18
C LEU A 179 -44.99 -37.57 -12.59
N ARG A 180 -44.15 -37.30 -13.60
CA ARG A 180 -44.34 -37.80 -14.97
C ARG A 180 -44.21 -39.31 -15.08
N HIS A 181 -43.33 -39.93 -14.28
CA HIS A 181 -43.23 -41.39 -14.22
C HIS A 181 -44.50 -42.03 -13.66
N LEU A 182 -45.21 -41.35 -12.75
CA LEU A 182 -46.46 -41.84 -12.15
C LEU A 182 -47.68 -41.57 -13.04
N ASN A 183 -47.70 -40.44 -13.76
CA ASN A 183 -48.80 -40.04 -14.65
C ASN A 183 -48.25 -39.55 -16.01
N PRO A 184 -48.20 -40.42 -17.03
CA PRO A 184 -47.59 -40.09 -18.33
C PRO A 184 -48.28 -38.96 -19.10
N ASP A 185 -49.59 -38.77 -18.90
CA ASP A 185 -50.39 -37.74 -19.58
C ASP A 185 -50.36 -36.36 -18.90
N LEU A 186 -49.56 -36.21 -17.83
CA LEU A 186 -49.47 -34.97 -17.05
C LEU A 186 -48.76 -33.86 -17.87
N ARG A 187 -49.57 -32.91 -18.39
CA ARG A 187 -49.06 -31.68 -19.00
C ARG A 187 -48.68 -30.66 -17.92
N VAL A 188 -47.38 -30.38 -17.80
CA VAL A 188 -46.85 -29.32 -16.93
C VAL A 188 -46.68 -28.04 -17.77
N ASP A 189 -47.32 -26.95 -17.36
CA ASP A 189 -47.18 -25.63 -17.98
C ASP A 189 -45.72 -25.12 -17.84
N PRO A 190 -45.03 -24.78 -18.94
CA PRO A 190 -43.69 -24.20 -18.90
C PRO A 190 -43.54 -22.95 -18.02
N ASN A 191 -44.60 -22.16 -17.85
CA ASN A 191 -44.59 -20.95 -17.01
C ASN A 191 -44.48 -21.26 -15.51
N MET A 192 -44.82 -22.48 -15.08
CA MET A 192 -44.63 -22.95 -13.70
C MET A 192 -43.18 -23.32 -13.39
N LEU A 193 -42.32 -23.44 -14.41
CA LEU A 193 -40.90 -23.76 -14.29
C LEU A 193 -40.02 -22.51 -14.26
N THR A 194 -40.54 -21.36 -14.69
CA THR A 194 -39.87 -20.08 -14.62
C THR A 194 -40.22 -19.40 -13.30
N PHE A 195 -39.30 -19.44 -12.34
CA PHE A 195 -39.37 -18.59 -11.15
C PHE A 195 -39.02 -17.14 -11.54
N SER A 196 -39.84 -16.49 -12.36
CA SER A 196 -39.78 -15.04 -12.52
C SER A 196 -40.25 -14.42 -11.21
N GLY A 197 -39.32 -13.73 -10.53
CA GLY A 197 -39.47 -13.27 -9.15
C GLY A 197 -40.81 -12.62 -8.84
N CYS A 198 -41.61 -13.27 -7.98
CA CYS A 198 -42.64 -12.59 -7.23
C CYS A 198 -41.94 -11.65 -6.23
N SER A 199 -41.76 -10.39 -6.65
CA SER A 199 -41.67 -9.30 -5.69
C SER A 199 -42.91 -9.36 -4.83
N LEU A 200 -42.72 -9.48 -3.51
CA LEU A 200 -43.76 -9.49 -2.51
C LEU A 200 -44.44 -8.11 -2.54
N GLY A 201 -45.45 -7.97 -3.40
CA GLY A 201 -46.25 -6.77 -3.53
C GLY A 201 -47.00 -6.49 -2.23
N GLU A 202 -46.66 -5.35 -1.66
CA GLU A 202 -47.35 -4.58 -0.62
C GLU A 202 -48.79 -5.03 -0.33
N ALA A 203 -49.00 -5.71 0.79
CA ALA A 203 -50.32 -5.79 1.41
C ALA A 203 -50.49 -4.57 2.31
N SER A 204 -51.17 -3.56 1.78
CA SER A 204 -51.66 -2.37 2.46
C SER A 204 -52.39 -2.72 3.77
N SER A 205 -51.85 -2.24 4.89
CA SER A 205 -52.50 -2.28 6.20
C SER A 205 -53.69 -1.32 6.21
N THR A 206 -54.90 -1.86 6.07
CA THR A 206 -56.14 -1.09 6.25
C THR A 206 -56.51 -1.16 7.74
N GLN A 207 -56.23 -0.10 8.50
CA GLN A 207 -56.82 0.08 9.83
C GLN A 207 -58.29 0.45 9.66
N GLN A 208 -59.18 -0.45 10.08
CA GLN A 208 -60.61 -0.21 10.21
C GLN A 208 -60.86 0.49 11.56
N ALA A 209 -61.37 1.71 11.47
CA ALA A 209 -62.03 2.42 12.58
C ALA A 209 -63.48 1.96 12.69
N ALA A 210 -64.01 1.97 13.93
CA ALA A 210 -65.41 1.84 14.42
C ALA A 210 -65.48 0.76 15.51
N ILE A 211 -65.98 0.95 16.73
CA ILE A 211 -66.74 2.01 17.44
C ILE A 211 -66.34 1.89 18.93
#